data_AF-A0A0S3REE7-F1
#
_entry.id   AF-A0A0S3REE7-F1
#
_cell.length_a   1.000
_cell.length_b   1.000
_cell.length_c   1.000
_cell.angle_alpha   90.00
_cell.angle_beta   90.00
_cell.angle_gamma   90.00
#
_symmetry.space_group_name_H-M   'P 1'
#
loop_
_entity.id
_entity.type
_entity.pdbx_description
1 polymer ?
#
loop_
_entity_poly.entity_id
_entity_poly.type
_entity_poly.pdbx_seq_one_letter_code
_entity_poly.pdbx_strand_id
1 'polypeptide(L)'
;MFPNGVGKYVDLMQDLILEMKDGTIRTAIDTGCGVASWGGDLLDRGILTLSLAPRDNHEAQVQFALERGIPTILGVISTQRLPFPSNSFDMAHCSRCLIPWTEFGTFSHAF
;
A
#
# COMPACT_ATOMS: atom_id res chain seq x y z
N MET A 1 -2.39 7.30 -9.96
CA MET A 1 -3.81 7.59 -10.28
C MET A 1 -4.35 6.47 -11.14
N PHE A 2 -5.52 5.92 -10.78
CA PHE A 2 -6.13 4.77 -11.44
C PHE A 2 -7.12 5.23 -12.52
N PRO A 3 -6.80 5.14 -13.83
CA PRO A 3 -7.62 5.74 -14.89
C PRO A 3 -9.05 5.18 -14.95
N ASN A 4 -9.20 3.90 -14.59
CA ASN A 4 -10.47 3.17 -14.62
C ASN A 4 -11.08 2.98 -13.21
N GLY A 5 -10.56 3.69 -12.20
CA GLY A 5 -10.93 3.51 -10.80
C GLY A 5 -10.10 2.43 -10.09
N VAL A 6 -9.99 2.55 -8.76
CA VAL A 6 -9.16 1.67 -7.94
C VAL A 6 -9.71 0.26 -7.84
N GLY A 7 -11.03 0.10 -7.74
CA GLY A 7 -11.66 -1.23 -7.69
C GLY A 7 -11.30 -2.10 -8.89
N LYS A 8 -11.38 -1.56 -10.12
CA LYS A 8 -10.98 -2.30 -11.33
C LYS A 8 -9.49 -2.67 -11.35
N TYR A 9 -8.65 -1.82 -10.76
CA TYR A 9 -7.22 -2.11 -10.65
C TYR A 9 -6.97 -3.25 -9.66
N VAL A 10 -7.63 -3.23 -8.51
CA VAL A 10 -7.53 -4.29 -7.49
C VAL A 10 -8.17 -5.59 -7.99
N ASP A 11 -9.28 -5.54 -8.72
CA ASP A 11 -9.90 -6.72 -9.34
C ASP A 11 -8.90 -7.41 -10.29
N LEU A 12 -8.21 -6.64 -11.14
CA LEU A 12 -7.17 -7.16 -12.01
C LEU A 12 -6.01 -7.78 -11.21
N MET A 13 -5.59 -7.15 -10.10
CA MET A 13 -4.57 -7.72 -9.23
C MET A 13 -5.03 -9.06 -8.64
N GLN A 14 -6.26 -9.15 -8.13
CA GLN A 14 -6.82 -10.37 -7.56
C GLN A 14 -6.98 -11.49 -8.60
N ASP A 15 -7.17 -11.16 -9.88
CA ASP A 15 -7.21 -12.14 -10.97
C ASP A 15 -5.81 -12.66 -11.34
N LEU A 16 -4.76 -11.87 -11.11
CA LEU A 16 -3.37 -12.24 -11.37
C LEU A 16 -2.68 -12.89 -10.15
N ILE A 17 -3.14 -12.57 -8.94
CA ILE A 17 -2.53 -12.95 -7.66
C ILE A 17 -3.61 -13.63 -6.82
N LEU A 18 -3.68 -14.95 -6.93
CA LEU A 18 -4.73 -15.75 -6.30
C LEU A 18 -4.62 -15.72 -4.76
N GLU A 19 -3.42 -15.48 -4.23
CA GLU A 19 -3.09 -15.33 -2.81
C GLU A 19 -3.79 -14.13 -2.15
N MET A 20 -4.34 -13.20 -2.95
CA MET A 20 -5.19 -12.11 -2.45
C MET A 20 -6.63 -12.55 -2.15
N LYS A 21 -7.06 -13.72 -2.64
CA LYS A 21 -8.44 -14.24 -2.47
C LYS A 21 -8.54 -15.29 -1.37
N ASP A 22 -7.45 -15.99 -1.06
CA ASP A 22 -7.45 -17.15 -0.15
C ASP A 22 -6.99 -16.83 1.29
N GLY A 23 -6.59 -15.58 1.55
CA GLY A 23 -6.13 -15.13 2.86
C GLY A 23 -4.64 -15.39 3.13
N THR A 24 -3.86 -15.78 2.12
CA THR A 24 -2.40 -15.85 2.20
C THR A 24 -1.81 -14.47 2.37
N ILE A 25 -2.26 -13.50 1.57
CA ILE A 25 -1.91 -12.08 1.72
C ILE A 25 -2.89 -11.45 2.70
N ARG A 26 -2.39 -10.99 3.85
CA ARG A 26 -3.20 -10.39 4.92
C ARG A 26 -2.80 -8.95 5.22
N THR A 27 -1.58 -8.60 4.88
CA THR A 27 -0.97 -7.31 5.18
C THR A 27 -0.29 -6.73 3.95
N ALA A 28 -0.48 -5.43 3.74
CA ALA A 28 0.12 -4.73 2.61
C ALA A 28 0.69 -3.36 3.03
N ILE A 29 1.73 -2.91 2.33
CA ILE A 29 2.26 -1.55 2.45
C ILE A 29 2.08 -0.78 1.14
N ASP A 30 1.49 0.41 1.20
CA ASP A 30 1.24 1.28 0.05
C ASP A 30 2.11 2.53 0.14
N THR A 31 3.17 2.59 -0.66
CA THR A 31 4.09 3.72 -0.67
C THR A 31 3.71 4.73 -1.76
N GLY A 32 3.58 6.02 -1.38
CA GLY A 32 3.05 7.03 -2.28
C GLY A 32 1.52 6.96 -2.44
N CYS A 33 0.83 6.75 -1.31
CA CYS A 33 -0.59 6.39 -1.25
C CYS A 33 -1.57 7.50 -1.70
N GLY A 34 -1.13 8.76 -1.73
CA GLY A 34 -2.01 9.91 -1.95
C GLY A 34 -3.16 9.93 -0.94
N VAL A 35 -4.41 9.89 -1.42
CA VAL A 35 -5.64 9.79 -0.60
C VAL A 35 -5.99 8.35 -0.15
N ALA A 36 -5.01 7.44 -0.21
CA ALA A 36 -5.09 6.05 0.23
C ALA A 36 -6.20 5.21 -0.43
N SER A 37 -6.56 5.53 -1.68
CA SER A 37 -7.65 4.83 -2.39
C SER A 37 -7.39 3.32 -2.56
N TRP A 38 -6.13 2.91 -2.75
CA TRP A 38 -5.76 1.50 -2.90
C TRP A 38 -5.82 0.77 -1.56
N GLY A 39 -5.25 1.36 -0.51
CA GLY A 39 -5.33 0.80 0.84
C GLY A 39 -6.77 0.68 1.36
N GLY A 40 -7.64 1.64 1.02
CA GLY A 40 -9.08 1.54 1.33
C GLY A 40 -9.77 0.37 0.62
N ASP A 41 -9.54 0.19 -0.69
CA ASP A 41 -10.16 -0.90 -1.46
C ASP A 41 -9.69 -2.29 -0.97
N LEU A 42 -8.41 -2.41 -0.59
CA LEU A 42 -7.89 -3.64 0.03
C LEU A 42 -8.45 -3.89 1.43
N LEU A 43 -8.64 -2.84 2.23
CA LEU A 43 -9.21 -2.96 3.57
C LEU A 43 -10.65 -3.50 3.50
N ASP A 44 -11.45 -3.01 2.54
CA ASP A 44 -12.81 -3.50 2.27
C ASP A 44 -12.82 -4.98 1.83
N ARG A 45 -11.70 -5.48 1.30
CA ARG A 45 -11.48 -6.89 0.89
C ARG A 45 -10.80 -7.73 1.97
N GLY A 46 -10.58 -7.20 3.17
CA GLY A 46 -10.01 -7.91 4.31
C GLY A 46 -8.48 -7.97 4.34
N ILE A 47 -7.78 -7.16 3.54
CA ILE A 47 -6.32 -7.03 3.55
C ILE A 47 -5.94 -5.75 4.29
N LEU A 48 -5.29 -5.90 5.45
CA LEU A 48 -4.86 -4.76 6.27
C LEU A 48 -3.74 -4.00 5.56
N THR A 49 -4.06 -2.82 5.06
CA THR A 49 -3.08 -2.00 4.33
C THR A 49 -2.61 -0.83 5.18
N LEU A 50 -1.29 -0.66 5.27
CA LEU A 50 -0.69 0.54 5.80
C LEU A 50 -0.25 1.44 4.64
N SER A 51 -0.88 2.60 4.54
CA SER A 51 -0.52 3.65 3.59
C SER A 51 0.58 4.55 4.15
N LEU A 52 1.57 4.87 3.31
CA LEU A 52 2.70 5.70 3.65
C LEU A 52 2.83 6.85 2.65
N ALA A 53 2.86 8.07 3.18
CA ALA A 53 3.13 9.27 2.42
C ALA A 53 4.35 10.02 2.99
N PRO A 54 5.14 10.68 2.14
CA PRO A 54 6.18 11.59 2.60
C PRO A 54 5.55 12.78 3.32
N ARG A 55 6.32 13.38 4.23
CA ARG A 55 5.96 14.62 4.91
C ARG A 55 6.21 15.80 3.97
N ASP A 56 5.27 16.05 3.06
CA ASP A 56 5.31 17.13 2.09
C ASP A 56 3.94 17.81 1.97
N ASN A 57 3.70 18.50 0.85
CA ASN A 57 2.44 19.20 0.57
C ASN A 57 1.19 18.28 0.58
N HIS A 58 1.37 16.96 0.69
CA HIS A 58 0.30 15.97 0.76
C HIS A 58 -0.12 15.59 2.20
N GLU A 59 0.36 16.27 3.26
CA GLU A 59 -0.08 16.03 4.64
C GLU A 59 -1.61 16.04 4.79
N ALA A 60 -2.32 16.90 4.04
CA ALA A 60 -3.79 16.94 4.03
C ALA A 60 -4.44 15.65 3.48
N GLN A 61 -3.76 14.94 2.58
CA GLN A 61 -4.26 13.67 2.02
C GLN A 61 -4.14 12.53 3.03
N VAL A 62 -3.11 12.55 3.87
CA VAL A 62 -2.94 11.62 4.98
C VAL A 62 -4.01 11.81 6.04
N GLN A 63 -4.28 13.06 6.41
CA GLN A 63 -5.37 13.39 7.34
C GLN A 63 -6.71 12.90 6.79
N PHE A 64 -6.99 13.16 5.51
CA PHE A 64 -8.20 12.66 4.86
C PHE A 64 -8.32 11.13 4.87
N ALA A 65 -7.21 10.41 4.63
CA ALA A 65 -7.19 8.95 4.70
C ALA A 65 -7.48 8.44 6.13
N LEU A 66 -6.90 9.07 7.15
CA LEU A 66 -7.14 8.76 8.55
C LEU A 66 -8.59 9.02 8.97
N GLU A 67 -9.20 10.13 8.51
CA GLU A 67 -10.62 10.44 8.75
C GLU A 67 -11.58 9.41 8.13
N ARG A 68 -11.13 8.70 7.09
CA ARG A 68 -11.84 7.57 6.48
C ARG A 68 -11.54 6.22 7.13
N GLY A 69 -10.72 6.20 8.18
CA GLY A 69 -10.35 4.98 8.91
C GLY A 69 -9.27 4.14 8.22
N ILE A 70 -8.58 4.67 7.21
CA ILE A 70 -7.54 3.95 6.48
C ILE A 70 -6.21 4.13 7.23
N PRO A 71 -5.55 3.04 7.69
CA PRO A 71 -4.28 3.14 8.40
C PRO A 71 -3.23 3.85 7.55
N THR A 72 -2.80 5.03 7.98
CA THR A 72 -1.86 5.87 7.21
C THR A 72 -0.82 6.49 8.13
N ILE A 73 0.44 6.54 7.70
CA ILE A 73 1.53 7.20 8.42
C ILE A 73 2.33 8.15 7.53
N LEU A 74 2.93 9.15 8.16
CA LEU A 74 3.96 9.98 7.55
C LEU A 74 5.32 9.31 7.70
N GLY A 75 6.04 9.14 6.61
CA GLY A 75 7.37 8.55 6.64
C GLY A 75 8.08 8.61 5.30
N VAL A 76 9.41 8.64 5.34
CA VAL A 76 10.26 8.63 4.13
C VAL A 76 11.18 7.42 4.23
N ILE A 77 10.82 6.31 3.58
CA ILE A 77 11.54 5.03 3.76
C ILE A 77 12.98 5.05 3.25
N SER A 78 13.36 6.03 2.42
CA SER A 78 14.74 6.20 1.95
C SER A 78 15.67 6.80 3.01
N THR A 79 15.12 7.48 4.03
CA THR A 79 15.90 8.14 5.08
C THR A 79 15.51 7.70 6.49
N GLN A 80 14.38 7.00 6.64
CA GLN A 80 13.81 6.60 7.91
C GLN A 80 13.49 5.11 7.89
N ARG A 81 13.87 4.42 8.96
CA ARG A 81 13.46 3.03 9.18
C ARG A 81 12.01 3.02 9.70
N LEU A 82 11.17 2.17 9.11
CA LEU A 82 9.82 1.97 9.61
C LEU A 82 9.82 1.30 11.00
N PRO A 83 8.86 1.63 11.88
CA PRO A 83 8.75 1.05 13.22
C PRO A 83 8.15 -0.37 13.20
N PHE A 84 8.39 -1.14 12.13
CA PHE A 84 7.91 -2.49 11.96
C PHE A 84 9.10 -3.44 11.74
N PRO A 85 9.06 -4.67 12.28
CA PRO A 85 10.02 -5.71 11.95
C PRO A 85 10.11 -5.98 10.45
N SER A 86 11.21 -6.58 10.00
CA SER A 86 11.28 -7.13 8.64
C SER A 86 10.18 -8.17 8.42
N ASN A 87 9.66 -8.27 7.19
CA ASN A 87 8.56 -9.17 6.81
C ASN A 87 7.24 -8.92 7.56
N SER A 88 6.97 -7.68 7.96
CA SER A 88 5.67 -7.31 8.54
C SER A 88 4.54 -7.17 7.52
N PHE A 89 4.86 -7.19 6.22
CA PHE A 89 3.90 -7.02 5.12
C PHE A 89 4.09 -8.13 4.10
N ASP A 90 3.00 -8.74 3.65
CA ASP A 90 2.99 -9.82 2.65
C ASP A 90 3.11 -9.27 1.22
N MET A 91 2.63 -8.03 1.01
CA MET A 91 2.63 -7.34 -0.28
C MET A 91 3.13 -5.89 -0.14
N ALA A 92 3.86 -5.42 -1.15
CA ALA A 92 4.19 -4.00 -1.31
C ALA A 92 3.57 -3.46 -2.60
N HIS A 93 2.96 -2.28 -2.53
CA HIS A 93 2.48 -1.53 -3.68
C HIS A 93 3.08 -0.14 -3.68
N CYS A 94 3.29 0.37 -4.89
CA CYS A 94 3.78 1.69 -5.08
C CYS A 94 3.36 2.30 -6.41
N SER A 95 2.50 3.32 -6.33
CA SER A 95 2.18 4.11 -7.52
C SER A 95 3.29 5.14 -7.80
N ARG A 96 4.23 4.78 -8.68
CA ARG A 96 5.33 5.64 -9.19
C ARG A 96 6.43 6.01 -8.16
N CYS A 97 6.93 5.06 -7.37
CA CYS A 97 8.18 5.27 -6.64
C CYS A 97 9.38 4.65 -7.36
N LEU A 98 10.55 5.16 -7.01
CA LEU A 98 11.85 4.64 -7.41
C LEU A 98 12.37 3.60 -6.41
N ILE A 99 11.48 2.84 -5.77
CA ILE A 99 11.88 1.84 -4.78
C ILE A 99 12.03 0.49 -5.49
N PRO A 100 13.25 -0.06 -5.59
CA PRO A 100 13.50 -1.34 -6.26
C PRO A 100 13.15 -2.52 -5.32
N TRP A 101 11.86 -2.69 -5.04
CA TRP A 101 11.34 -3.70 -4.13
C TRP A 101 11.77 -5.14 -4.49
N THR A 102 11.88 -5.45 -5.77
CA THR A 102 12.27 -6.77 -6.28
C THR A 102 13.78 -7.03 -6.22
N GLU A 103 14.60 -5.99 -6.06
CA GLU A 103 16.08 -6.13 -6.03
C GLU A 103 16.61 -6.35 -4.61
N PHE A 104 15.96 -5.74 -3.61
CA PHE A 104 16.44 -5.76 -2.21
C PHE A 104 15.43 -6.30 -1.20
N GLY A 105 14.20 -6.63 -1.62
CA GLY A 105 13.14 -7.12 -0.75
C GLY A 105 12.88 -8.63 -0.87
N THR A 106 12.37 -9.23 0.20
CA THR A 106 11.82 -10.60 0.22
C THR A 106 10.29 -10.59 0.05
N PHE A 107 9.78 -9.72 -0.82
CA PHE A 107 8.36 -9.65 -1.13
C PHE A 107 8.00 -10.65 -2.24
N SER A 108 7.01 -11.49 -2.00
CA SER A 108 6.45 -12.38 -3.04
C SER A 108 5.82 -11.58 -4.18
N HIS A 109 5.34 -10.36 -3.86
CA HIS A 109 4.58 -9.50 -4.74
C HIS A 109 4.93 -8.02 -4.49
N ALA A 110 5.49 -7.36 -5.51
CA ALA A 110 5.77 -5.93 -5.51
C ALA A 110 5.26 -5.30 -6.81
N PHE A 111 4.41 -4.28 -6.69
CA PHE A 111 3.72 -3.63 -7.82
C PHE A 111 3.84 -2.11 -7.80
#